data_AF-S4R7M0-F1
#
_entry.id   AF-S4R7M0-F1
#
_cell.length_a   1.000
_cell.length_b   1.000
_cell.length_c   1.000
_cell.angle_alpha   90.00
_cell.angle_beta   90.00
_cell.angle_gamma   90.00
#
_symmetry.space_group_name_H-M   'P 1'
#
loop_
_entity.id
_entity.type
_entity.pdbx_description
1 polymer ?
#
loop_
_entity_poly.entity_id
_entity_poly.type
_entity_poly.pdbx_seq_one_letter_code
_entity_poly.pdbx_strand_id
1 'polypeptide(L)'
;QDNHSYYTSRTYRLADPRGRELWVNIDKMQNQHVRVHGILSNTHRQAARVNLSFPFLFYGHHLEEVTIATGGFIYTGEVIHRMLTATQYIAPLMANFDPSISKESTVRYFDNGTALVVQWDRVHLHDNPGAGSFTFQAALHSDGRIVFAYKDVCPLSVP
;
A
#
# COMPACT_ATOMS: atom_id res chain seq x y z
N GLN A 1 12.70 -22.84 -9.81
CA GLN A 1 11.55 -22.11 -10.38
C GLN A 1 10.33 -22.69 -9.69
N ASP A 2 9.66 -21.91 -8.87
CA ASP A 2 8.57 -22.40 -8.01
C ASP A 2 7.26 -22.43 -8.82
N ASN A 3 6.62 -23.59 -8.90
CA ASN A 3 5.49 -23.87 -9.79
C ASN A 3 4.16 -23.34 -9.22
N HIS A 4 4.17 -22.12 -8.66
CA HIS A 4 3.02 -21.51 -7.98
C HIS A 4 2.37 -22.40 -6.89
N SER A 5 3.12 -23.34 -6.32
CA SER A 5 2.60 -24.33 -5.37
C SER A 5 2.02 -23.70 -4.09
N TYR A 6 2.41 -22.47 -3.80
CA TYR A 6 2.08 -21.76 -2.56
C TYR A 6 1.20 -20.52 -2.75
N TYR A 7 0.89 -20.12 -4.00
CA TYR A 7 0.06 -18.93 -4.26
C TYR A 7 -0.65 -19.00 -5.60
N THR A 8 -1.76 -18.27 -5.73
CA THR A 8 -2.41 -18.01 -7.02
C THR A 8 -2.30 -16.52 -7.34
N SER A 9 -1.85 -16.18 -8.54
CA SER A 9 -1.83 -14.80 -9.03
C SER A 9 -2.88 -14.59 -10.12
N ARG A 10 -3.57 -13.44 -10.09
CA ARG A 10 -4.53 -13.02 -11.11
C ARG A 10 -4.33 -11.55 -11.41
N THR A 11 -4.39 -11.18 -12.69
CA THR A 11 -4.25 -9.80 -13.13
C THR A 11 -5.49 -9.38 -13.91
N TYR A 12 -6.04 -8.22 -13.56
CA TYR A 12 -7.21 -7.64 -14.23
C TYR A 12 -6.77 -6.37 -14.95
N ARG A 13 -7.14 -6.22 -16.22
CA ARG A 13 -6.85 -5.03 -17.04
C ARG A 13 -7.98 -4.01 -16.91
N LEU A 14 -7.74 -2.76 -17.35
CA LEU A 14 -8.74 -1.68 -17.32
C LEU A 14 -10.11 -2.03 -17.96
N ALA A 15 -10.08 -2.91 -18.96
CA ALA A 15 -11.29 -3.37 -19.65
C ALA A 15 -12.09 -4.43 -18.86
N ASP A 16 -11.52 -5.04 -17.82
CA ASP A 16 -12.21 -6.03 -17.00
C ASP A 16 -13.00 -5.33 -15.88
N PRO A 17 -14.35 -5.45 -15.86
CA PRO A 17 -15.18 -4.87 -14.81
C PRO A 17 -14.78 -5.32 -13.40
N ARG A 18 -14.29 -6.56 -13.26
CA ARG A 18 -13.88 -7.14 -11.97
C ARG A 18 -12.71 -6.39 -11.35
N GLY A 19 -11.84 -5.80 -12.17
CA GLY A 19 -10.73 -4.97 -11.68
C GLY A 19 -11.21 -3.72 -10.96
N ARG A 20 -12.36 -3.15 -11.37
CA ARG A 20 -12.94 -1.95 -10.75
C ARG A 20 -13.53 -2.23 -9.38
N GLU A 21 -14.04 -3.43 -9.16
CA GLU A 21 -14.60 -3.88 -7.88
C GLU A 21 -13.52 -4.07 -6.81
N LEU A 22 -12.26 -4.26 -7.21
CA LEU A 22 -11.12 -4.41 -6.30
C LEU A 22 -10.60 -3.08 -5.74
N TRP A 23 -10.96 -1.95 -6.35
CA TRP A 23 -10.60 -0.62 -5.83
C TRP A 23 -11.55 -0.20 -4.71
N VAL A 24 -10.99 0.11 -3.53
CA VAL A 24 -11.80 0.53 -2.38
C VAL A 24 -11.91 2.05 -2.37
N ASN A 25 -13.15 2.56 -2.39
CA ASN A 25 -13.39 3.99 -2.23
C ASN A 25 -13.32 4.37 -0.74
N ILE A 26 -12.13 4.79 -0.28
CA ILE A 26 -11.87 5.17 1.12
C ILE A 26 -12.71 6.38 1.54
N ASP A 27 -13.03 7.31 0.63
CA ASP A 27 -13.82 8.50 0.97
C ASP A 27 -15.26 8.13 1.38
N LYS A 28 -15.84 7.08 0.78
CA LYS A 28 -17.14 6.54 1.20
C LYS A 28 -17.10 5.82 2.54
N MET A 29 -15.91 5.45 3.00
CA MET A 29 -15.69 4.75 4.26
C MET A 29 -15.39 5.70 5.42
N GLN A 30 -15.41 7.02 5.23
CA GLN A 30 -15.13 8.03 6.27
C GLN A 30 -15.95 7.85 7.57
N ASN A 31 -17.15 7.26 7.48
CA ASN A 31 -18.00 6.97 8.63
C ASN A 31 -17.55 5.75 9.46
N GLN A 32 -16.54 5.02 8.98
CA GLN A 32 -15.88 3.90 9.66
C GLN A 32 -14.38 4.20 9.73
N HIS A 33 -13.91 4.79 10.83
CA HIS A 33 -12.50 4.76 11.27
C HIS A 33 -11.37 5.02 10.22
N VAL A 34 -11.58 5.83 9.18
CA VAL A 34 -10.50 6.19 8.25
C VAL A 34 -9.48 7.05 8.99
N ARG A 35 -8.25 6.57 9.13
CA ARG A 35 -7.18 7.29 9.82
C ARG A 35 -6.24 7.91 8.80
N VAL A 36 -6.33 9.23 8.66
CA VAL A 36 -5.33 10.01 7.90
C VAL A 36 -4.12 10.21 8.80
N HIS A 37 -2.99 9.59 8.46
CA HIS A 37 -1.79 9.75 9.27
C HIS A 37 -1.10 11.08 8.90
N GLY A 38 -1.27 12.10 9.76
CA GLY A 38 -0.72 13.44 9.54
C GLY A 38 0.79 13.45 9.33
N ILE A 39 1.53 12.55 9.98
CA ILE A 39 2.99 12.43 9.79
C ILE A 39 3.31 11.88 8.40
N LEU A 40 2.72 10.74 7.98
CA LEU A 40 3.03 10.11 6.69
C LEU A 40 2.66 10.99 5.50
N SER A 41 1.64 11.84 5.64
CA SER A 41 1.18 12.71 4.55
C SER A 41 2.04 13.97 4.36
N ASN A 42 2.97 14.27 5.26
CA ASN A 42 3.75 15.52 5.24
C ASN A 42 5.27 15.34 5.34
N THR A 43 5.78 14.10 5.35
CA THR A 43 7.21 13.85 5.62
C THR A 43 7.80 12.78 4.72
N HIS A 44 9.04 13.01 4.30
CA HIS A 44 9.82 12.04 3.53
C HIS A 44 10.38 10.93 4.44
N ARG A 45 10.40 9.69 3.95
CA ARG A 45 10.98 8.50 4.62
C ARG A 45 10.44 8.25 6.03
N GLN A 46 9.14 8.45 6.20
CA GLN A 46 8.46 8.02 7.41
C GLN A 46 7.73 6.69 7.21
N ALA A 47 7.53 6.02 8.34
CA ALA A 47 6.74 4.82 8.44
C ALA A 47 5.89 4.86 9.72
N ALA A 48 4.69 4.31 9.67
CA ALA A 48 3.77 4.29 10.81
C ALA A 48 3.32 2.87 11.10
N ARG A 49 3.43 2.47 12.36
CA ARG A 49 2.94 1.17 12.84
C ARG A 49 1.41 1.22 12.99
N VAL A 50 0.75 0.19 12.49
CA VAL A 50 -0.70 0.02 12.48
C VAL A 50 -1.01 -1.36 13.04
N ASN A 51 -1.79 -1.38 14.12
CA ASN A 51 -2.33 -2.62 14.66
C ASN A 51 -3.52 -3.03 13.80
N LEU A 52 -3.52 -4.28 13.37
CA LEU A 52 -4.61 -4.89 12.62
C LEU A 52 -5.72 -5.29 13.59
N SER A 53 -6.96 -5.14 13.16
CA SER A 53 -8.11 -5.64 13.89
C SER A 53 -8.38 -7.14 13.67
N PHE A 54 -7.57 -7.78 12.81
CA PHE A 54 -7.62 -9.20 12.49
C PHE A 54 -6.21 -9.77 12.31
N PRO A 55 -5.99 -11.08 12.55
CA PRO A 55 -4.72 -11.71 12.26
C PRO A 55 -4.56 -11.90 10.74
N PHE A 56 -3.51 -11.35 10.17
CA PHE A 56 -3.20 -11.50 8.74
C PHE A 56 -2.15 -12.59 8.53
N LEU A 57 -2.49 -13.66 7.80
CA LEU A 57 -1.57 -14.76 7.53
C LEU A 57 -0.59 -14.40 6.40
N PHE A 58 0.70 -14.33 6.73
CA PHE A 58 1.77 -14.05 5.78
C PHE A 58 2.94 -15.02 5.97
N TYR A 59 3.27 -15.78 4.93
CA TYR A 59 4.30 -16.83 4.95
C TYR A 59 4.19 -17.80 6.15
N GLY A 60 2.97 -18.15 6.55
CA GLY A 60 2.73 -19.09 7.66
C GLY A 60 2.72 -18.46 9.06
N HIS A 61 2.90 -17.15 9.16
CA HIS A 61 2.86 -16.40 10.41
C HIS A 61 1.64 -15.48 10.45
N HIS A 62 1.00 -15.36 11.61
CA HIS A 62 -0.07 -14.39 11.82
C HIS A 62 0.55 -13.06 12.25
N LEU A 63 0.30 -12.02 11.46
CA LEU A 63 0.68 -10.66 11.75
C LEU A 63 -0.51 -9.98 12.45
N GLU A 64 -0.24 -9.37 13.60
CA GLU A 64 -1.20 -8.53 14.33
C GLU A 64 -0.94 -7.04 14.11
N GLU A 65 0.22 -6.71 13.55
CA GLU A 65 0.63 -5.34 13.24
C GLU A 65 1.46 -5.30 11.96
N VAL A 66 1.41 -4.15 11.29
CA VAL A 66 2.23 -3.85 10.11
C VAL A 66 2.75 -2.43 10.21
N THR A 67 3.79 -2.12 9.44
CA THR A 67 4.31 -0.74 9.35
C THR A 67 4.15 -0.20 7.93
N ILE A 68 3.35 0.86 7.77
CA ILE A 68 3.09 1.49 6.46
C ILE A 68 4.18 2.52 6.19
N ALA A 69 4.87 2.42 5.05
CA ALA A 69 5.90 3.36 4.65
C ALA A 69 5.43 4.31 3.54
N THR A 70 5.92 5.55 3.60
CA THR A 70 5.69 6.58 2.56
C THR A 70 6.22 6.17 1.18
N GLY A 71 7.23 5.31 1.11
CA GLY A 71 7.83 4.78 -0.12
C GLY A 71 7.00 3.74 -0.89
N GLY A 72 5.70 3.59 -0.59
CA GLY A 72 4.80 2.73 -1.36
C GLY A 72 4.85 1.23 -1.01
N PHE A 73 5.24 0.91 0.22
CA PHE A 73 5.30 -0.46 0.72
C PHE A 73 4.81 -0.58 2.16
N ILE A 74 4.42 -1.79 2.54
CA ILE A 74 4.04 -2.19 3.90
C ILE A 74 5.10 -3.15 4.40
N TYR A 75 5.76 -2.78 5.49
CA TYR A 75 6.72 -3.61 6.19
C TYR A 75 6.00 -4.58 7.13
N THR A 76 6.38 -5.85 7.08
CA THR A 76 5.73 -6.94 7.84
C THR A 76 6.67 -7.63 8.84
N GLY A 77 7.91 -7.15 8.97
CA GLY A 77 8.85 -7.73 9.93
C GLY A 77 8.57 -7.32 11.38
N GLU A 78 8.86 -8.22 12.31
CA GLU A 78 8.65 -8.04 13.76
C GLU A 78 9.59 -6.97 14.36
N VAL A 79 10.81 -6.86 13.83
CA VAL A 79 11.84 -5.91 14.29
C VAL A 79 11.95 -4.74 13.32
N ILE A 80 11.75 -3.50 13.78
CA ILE A 80 12.01 -2.29 12.99
C ILE A 80 13.54 -2.07 12.95
N HIS A 81 14.20 -2.56 11.90
CA HIS A 81 15.61 -2.24 11.64
C HIS A 81 15.76 -0.91 10.87
N ARG A 82 16.93 -0.27 10.97
CA ARG A 82 17.28 0.99 10.28
C ARG A 82 17.20 0.89 8.75
N MET A 83 17.16 -0.34 8.21
CA MET A 83 16.87 -0.66 6.81
C MET A 83 15.59 -1.52 6.75
N LEU A 84 14.42 -0.88 6.59
CA LEU A 84 13.13 -1.56 6.45
C LEU A 84 13.02 -2.41 5.16
N THR A 85 13.91 -2.21 4.20
CA THR A 85 13.95 -2.94 2.92
C THR A 85 14.71 -4.28 3.01
N ALA A 86 15.38 -4.57 4.13
CA ALA A 86 16.19 -5.78 4.31
C ALA A 86 15.39 -6.98 4.85
N THR A 87 14.13 -6.79 5.22
CA THR A 87 13.27 -7.79 5.85
C THR A 87 11.84 -7.67 5.30
N GLN A 88 11.06 -8.75 5.42
CA GLN A 88 9.80 -9.02 4.71
C GLN A 88 8.88 -7.79 4.52
N TYR A 89 8.44 -7.56 3.28
CA TYR A 89 7.56 -6.44 2.92
C TYR A 89 6.59 -6.80 1.80
N ILE A 90 5.52 -6.02 1.69
CA ILE A 90 4.50 -6.05 0.64
C ILE A 90 4.54 -4.71 -0.10
N ALA A 91 4.97 -4.70 -1.35
CA ALA A 91 5.14 -3.48 -2.14
C ALA A 91 4.23 -3.49 -3.38
N PRO A 92 3.06 -2.83 -3.35
CA PRO A 92 2.30 -2.58 -4.58
C PRO A 92 3.13 -1.76 -5.59
N LEU A 93 3.87 -0.76 -5.11
CA LEU A 93 4.78 0.05 -5.93
C LEU A 93 5.82 0.72 -5.02
N MET A 94 7.04 0.17 -4.96
CA MET A 94 8.12 0.75 -4.16
C MET A 94 8.94 1.74 -5.00
N ALA A 95 9.03 2.99 -4.53
CA ALA A 95 9.89 4.00 -5.13
C ALA A 95 10.31 5.04 -4.08
N ASN A 96 11.18 5.98 -4.48
CA ASN A 96 11.56 7.12 -3.64
C ASN A 96 10.44 8.16 -3.58
N PHE A 97 9.24 7.75 -3.14
CA PHE A 97 8.08 8.65 -3.02
C PHE A 97 8.27 9.63 -1.86
N ASP A 98 7.84 10.86 -2.08
CA ASP A 98 7.87 11.92 -1.10
C ASP A 98 6.54 12.67 -1.07
N PRO A 99 5.64 12.30 -0.16
CA PRO A 99 4.36 12.98 0.00
C PRO A 99 4.50 14.47 0.36
N SER A 100 5.64 14.92 0.88
CA SER A 100 5.84 16.33 1.26
C SER A 100 5.96 17.27 0.05
N ILE A 101 6.22 16.74 -1.14
CA ILE A 101 6.37 17.52 -2.38
C ILE A 101 5.07 18.24 -2.79
N SER A 102 3.91 17.65 -2.50
CA SER A 102 2.62 18.26 -2.81
C SER A 102 1.68 18.12 -1.63
N LYS A 103 1.01 19.22 -1.26
CA LYS A 103 -0.04 19.27 -0.23
C LYS A 103 -1.25 18.40 -0.56
N GLU A 104 -1.37 17.98 -1.81
CA GLU A 104 -2.44 17.08 -2.27
C GLU A 104 -2.09 15.60 -2.07
N SER A 105 -0.82 15.30 -1.78
CA SER A 105 -0.37 13.93 -1.54
C SER A 105 -0.85 13.47 -0.17
N THR A 106 -1.42 12.27 -0.10
CA THR A 106 -1.78 11.69 1.19
C THR A 106 -1.43 10.22 1.26
N VAL A 107 -1.11 9.75 2.46
CA VAL A 107 -1.04 8.32 2.77
C VAL A 107 -2.11 8.02 3.80
N ARG A 108 -3.10 7.23 3.40
CA ARG A 108 -4.30 6.94 4.18
C ARG A 108 -4.46 5.43 4.32
N TYR A 109 -5.03 5.00 5.44
CA TYR A 109 -5.40 3.61 5.59
C TYR A 109 -6.75 3.48 6.30
N PHE A 110 -7.34 2.31 6.11
CA PHE A 110 -8.62 1.93 6.70
C PHE A 110 -8.60 0.44 7.00
N ASP A 111 -9.07 0.07 8.18
CA ASP A 111 -9.26 -1.31 8.61
C ASP A 111 -10.71 -1.51 9.03
N ASN A 112 -11.35 -2.57 8.53
CA ASN A 112 -12.76 -2.88 8.77
C ASN A 112 -13.02 -4.21 9.51
N GLY A 113 -12.00 -4.85 10.11
CA GLY A 113 -12.15 -6.17 10.73
C GLY A 113 -11.87 -7.35 9.81
N THR A 114 -11.90 -7.13 8.50
CA THR A 114 -11.72 -8.19 7.49
C THR A 114 -10.68 -7.85 6.44
N ALA A 115 -10.35 -6.57 6.29
CA ALA A 115 -9.31 -6.10 5.39
C ALA A 115 -8.69 -4.79 5.90
N LEU A 116 -7.37 -4.70 5.77
CA LEU A 116 -6.63 -3.45 5.85
C LEU A 116 -6.41 -2.95 4.42
N VAL A 117 -6.83 -1.72 4.14
CA VAL A 117 -6.57 -1.02 2.88
C VAL A 117 -5.64 0.14 3.14
N VAL A 118 -4.56 0.22 2.38
CA VAL A 118 -3.61 1.34 2.40
C VAL A 118 -3.60 2.00 1.02
N GLN A 119 -3.75 3.33 0.99
CA GLN A 119 -3.73 4.14 -0.22
C GLN A 119 -2.61 5.17 -0.15
N TRP A 120 -1.79 5.20 -1.19
CA TRP A 120 -0.92 6.31 -1.52
C TRP A 120 -1.62 7.10 -2.62
N ASP A 121 -2.00 8.33 -2.30
CA ASP A 121 -2.85 9.18 -3.13
C ASP A 121 -2.03 10.37 -3.62
N ARG A 122 -1.94 10.53 -4.95
CA ARG A 122 -1.19 11.61 -5.61
C ARG A 122 0.24 11.82 -5.08
N VAL A 123 0.94 10.75 -4.70
CA VAL A 123 2.33 10.83 -4.24
C VAL A 123 3.28 11.07 -5.42
N HIS A 124 4.40 11.77 -5.20
CA HIS A 124 5.35 12.12 -6.25
C HIS A 124 6.72 11.48 -5.98
N LEU A 125 7.47 11.20 -7.05
CA LEU A 125 8.86 10.77 -6.93
C LEU A 125 9.73 11.93 -6.47
N HIS A 126 10.57 11.70 -5.46
CA HIS A 126 11.50 12.69 -4.95
C HIS A 126 12.51 13.12 -6.02
N ASP A 127 13.06 12.14 -6.76
CA ASP A 127 14.12 12.38 -7.73
C ASP A 127 13.58 12.90 -9.08
N ASN A 128 12.28 12.77 -9.33
CA ASN A 128 11.64 13.26 -10.55
C ASN A 128 10.17 13.68 -10.32
N PRO A 129 9.93 14.85 -9.72
CA PRO A 129 8.56 15.33 -9.47
C PRO A 129 7.77 15.58 -10.76
N GLY A 130 8.45 15.82 -11.90
CA GLY A 130 7.84 16.05 -13.21
C GLY A 130 7.25 14.80 -13.87
N ALA A 131 7.49 13.60 -13.33
CA ALA A 131 6.88 12.35 -13.80
C ALA A 131 5.36 12.29 -13.60
N GLY A 132 4.79 13.23 -12.85
CA GLY A 132 3.40 13.23 -12.43
C GLY A 132 3.20 12.55 -11.08
N SER A 133 1.92 12.44 -10.70
CA SER A 133 1.51 11.87 -9.42
C SER A 133 1.10 10.41 -9.57
N PHE A 134 1.20 9.67 -8.47
CA PHE A 134 0.93 8.24 -8.41
C PHE A 134 -0.16 7.96 -7.38
N THR A 135 -1.19 7.22 -7.80
CA THR A 135 -2.32 6.81 -6.96
C THR A 135 -2.55 5.31 -7.05
N PHE A 136 -2.31 4.61 -5.94
CA PHE A 136 -2.40 3.16 -5.86
C PHE A 136 -2.76 2.69 -4.44
N GLN A 137 -3.20 1.44 -4.35
CA GLN A 137 -3.63 0.80 -3.12
C GLN A 137 -3.01 -0.59 -2.95
N ALA A 138 -2.83 -0.99 -1.70
CA ALA A 138 -2.73 -2.38 -1.29
C ALA A 138 -3.86 -2.72 -0.32
N ALA A 139 -4.51 -3.86 -0.53
CA ALA A 139 -5.45 -4.42 0.44
C ALA A 139 -4.95 -5.78 0.94
N LEU A 140 -4.87 -5.93 2.25
CA LEU A 140 -4.56 -7.18 2.95
C LEU A 140 -5.87 -7.73 3.52
N HIS A 141 -6.31 -8.89 3.04
CA HIS A 141 -7.54 -9.52 3.51
C HIS A 141 -7.24 -10.57 4.58
N SER A 142 -8.16 -10.75 5.54
CA SER A 142 -8.05 -11.76 6.60
C SER A 142 -7.98 -13.20 6.08
N ASP A 143 -8.42 -13.45 4.85
CA ASP A 143 -8.30 -14.73 4.15
C ASP A 143 -6.92 -14.97 3.50
N GLY A 144 -5.95 -14.07 3.74
CA GLY A 144 -4.59 -14.16 3.20
C GLY A 144 -4.43 -13.59 1.79
N ARG A 145 -5.49 -13.11 1.15
CA ARG A 145 -5.36 -12.45 -0.16
C ARG A 145 -4.71 -11.08 -0.02
N ILE A 146 -3.83 -10.79 -0.98
CA ILE A 146 -3.21 -9.49 -1.17
C ILE A 146 -3.68 -8.94 -2.53
N VAL A 147 -4.22 -7.73 -2.53
CA VAL A 147 -4.69 -7.06 -3.76
C VAL A 147 -3.89 -5.79 -3.97
N PHE A 148 -3.31 -5.64 -5.16
CA PHE A 148 -2.70 -4.39 -5.62
C PHE A 148 -3.62 -3.74 -6.65
N ALA A 149 -3.98 -2.48 -6.41
CA ALA A 149 -4.87 -1.74 -7.30
C ALA A 149 -4.20 -0.42 -7.71
N TYR A 150 -4.18 -0.14 -9.01
CA TYR A 150 -3.49 1.00 -9.59
C TYR A 150 -4.53 1.87 -10.30
N LYS A 151 -4.69 3.11 -9.86
CA LYS A 151 -5.68 4.04 -10.42
C LYS A 151 -5.04 5.02 -11.39
N ASP A 152 -4.04 5.75 -10.91
CA ASP A 152 -3.30 6.73 -11.70
C ASP A 152 -1.82 6.45 -11.52
N VAL A 153 -1.26 5.63 -12.41
CA VAL A 153 0.17 5.33 -12.45
C VAL A 153 0.62 5.63 -13.86
N CYS A 154 1.28 6.77 -14.03
CA CYS A 154 1.81 7.14 -15.33
C CYS A 154 2.88 6.10 -15.71
N PRO A 155 2.85 5.49 -16.90
CA PRO A 155 3.97 4.70 -17.36
C PRO A 155 5.15 5.65 -17.50
N LEU A 156 6.08 5.60 -16.53
CA LEU A 156 7.41 6.17 -16.72
C LEU A 156 7.93 5.53 -18.02
N SER A 157 8.06 6.34 -19.06
CA SER A 157 8.80 5.93 -20.25
C SER A 157 10.22 5.64 -19.79
N VAL A 158 10.54 4.36 -19.60
CA VAL A 158 11.91 3.89 -19.42
C VAL A 158 12.65 4.29 -20.70
N PRO A 159 13.70 5.13 -20.61
CA PRO A 159 14.53 5.44 -21.76
C PRO A 159 15.24 4.19 -22.30
#